data_AF-D2UYG0-F1
#
_entry.id   AF-D2UYG0-F1
#
_cell.length_a   1.000
_cell.length_b   1.000
_cell.length_c   1.000
_cell.angle_alpha   90.00
_cell.angle_beta   90.00
_cell.angle_gamma   90.00
#
_symmetry.space_group_name_H-M   'P 1'
#
loop_
_entity.id
_entity.type
_entity.pdbx_description
1 polymer ?
#
loop_
_entity_poly.entity_id
_entity_poly.type
_entity_poly.pdbx_seq_one_letter_code
_entity_poly.pdbx_strand_id
1 'polypeptide(L)'
;MPSNNDDVNVLRIGIRLKLCALVIEYTTISKKGKKELRHRKIYLEDYIVQNYPELEEDELVEHIKSNVLMKHHKNLASHIPENQTTKMIRKLVDFTTKSFLPPDNRPQSIQNQSKPSPNTNNTTSKYHHQGDDDNFDEDEEDSETQQKDLNKLDDVTLRRVKAEMDKKFNVIRPGDEGYEYDKEVDFENVPKQQSSWDD
;
A
#
# COMPACT_ATOMS: atom_id res chain seq x y z
N MET A 1 -5.33 6.27 -39.15
CA MET A 1 -5.33 5.85 -37.74
C MET A 1 -6.78 5.75 -37.30
N PRO A 2 -7.36 4.56 -37.11
CA PRO A 2 -8.74 4.48 -36.64
C PRO A 2 -8.76 4.96 -35.18
N SER A 3 -9.47 6.06 -34.96
CA SER A 3 -9.93 6.46 -33.64
C SER A 3 -10.82 5.34 -33.11
N ASN A 4 -10.29 4.52 -32.19
CA ASN A 4 -11.08 3.58 -31.40
C ASN A 4 -11.95 4.40 -30.44
N ASN A 5 -13.00 5.03 -30.96
CA ASN A 5 -14.15 5.37 -30.14
C ASN A 5 -14.88 4.06 -29.86
N ASP A 6 -14.35 3.30 -28.90
CA ASP A 6 -15.15 2.28 -28.23
C ASP A 6 -16.34 3.02 -27.64
N ASP A 7 -17.55 2.72 -28.12
CA ASP A 7 -18.79 3.24 -27.53
C ASP A 7 -18.90 2.67 -26.10
N VAL A 8 -18.34 3.40 -25.15
CA VAL A 8 -18.31 3.07 -23.73
C VAL A 8 -19.53 3.71 -23.07
N ASN A 9 -20.35 2.89 -22.43
CA ASN A 9 -21.44 3.37 -21.58
C ASN A 9 -21.24 2.87 -20.15
N VAL A 10 -20.94 3.79 -19.24
CA VAL A 10 -20.75 3.49 -17.81
C VAL A 10 -22.10 3.28 -17.15
N LEU A 11 -22.28 2.11 -16.53
CA LEU A 11 -23.52 1.73 -15.86
C LEU A 11 -23.51 2.09 -14.38
N ARG A 12 -22.41 1.73 -13.69
CA ARG A 12 -22.26 1.99 -12.25
C ARG A 12 -20.81 2.14 -11.84
N ILE A 13 -20.61 2.91 -10.78
CA ILE A 13 -19.36 3.03 -10.06
C ILE A 13 -19.56 2.58 -8.61
N GLY A 14 -18.59 1.85 -8.08
CA GLY A 14 -18.61 1.38 -6.70
C GLY A 14 -17.20 1.28 -6.12
N ILE A 15 -17.13 0.98 -4.83
CA ILE A 15 -15.86 0.83 -4.10
C ILE A 15 -15.78 -0.52 -3.42
N ARG A 16 -14.57 -1.06 -3.30
CA ARG A 16 -14.25 -2.23 -2.48
C ARG A 16 -13.26 -1.81 -1.40
N LEU A 17 -13.77 -1.58 -0.20
CA LEU A 17 -12.98 -1.11 0.94
C LEU A 17 -11.82 -2.05 1.29
N LYS A 18 -12.07 -3.36 1.35
CA LYS A 18 -11.05 -4.38 1.69
C LYS A 18 -9.87 -4.46 0.72
N LEU A 19 -10.05 -4.02 -0.54
CA LEU A 19 -9.01 -4.04 -1.57
C LEU A 19 -8.56 -2.63 -1.96
N CYS A 20 -9.04 -1.62 -1.23
CA CYS A 20 -8.96 -0.21 -1.58
C CYS A 20 -9.08 0.05 -3.08
N ALA A 21 -10.19 -0.40 -3.68
CA ALA A 21 -10.35 -0.39 -5.14
C ALA A 21 -11.62 0.32 -5.60
N LEU A 22 -11.49 1.13 -6.65
CA LEU A 22 -12.61 1.65 -7.43
C LEU A 22 -13.03 0.61 -8.47
N VAL A 23 -14.33 0.35 -8.58
CA VAL A 23 -14.90 -0.61 -9.52
C VAL A 23 -15.87 0.10 -10.45
N ILE A 24 -15.59 0.05 -11.73
CA ILE A 24 -16.41 0.67 -12.78
C ILE A 24 -17.01 -0.46 -13.61
N GLU A 25 -18.33 -0.49 -13.70
CA GLU A 25 -19.06 -1.38 -14.61
C GLU A 25 -19.53 -0.58 -15.81
N TYR A 26 -19.27 -1.11 -17.00
CA TYR A 26 -19.56 -0.43 -18.25
C TYR A 26 -19.86 -1.44 -19.35
N THR A 27 -20.51 -0.97 -20.40
CA THR A 27 -20.75 -1.75 -21.62
C THR A 27 -19.91 -1.21 -22.76
N THR A 28 -19.43 -2.12 -23.61
CA THR A 28 -18.72 -1.79 -24.85
C THR A 28 -19.37 -2.51 -26.02
N ILE A 29 -19.34 -1.88 -27.19
CA ILE A 29 -19.76 -2.52 -28.44
C ILE A 29 -18.55 -3.26 -29.04
N SER A 30 -18.64 -4.58 -29.15
CA SER A 30 -17.62 -5.38 -29.82
C SER A 30 -17.56 -5.07 -31.32
N LYS A 31 -16.46 -5.47 -31.98
CA LYS A 31 -16.31 -5.36 -33.45
C LYS A 31 -17.45 -6.02 -34.25
N LYS A 32 -18.19 -6.95 -33.63
CA LYS A 32 -19.34 -7.66 -34.22
C LYS A 32 -20.68 -6.99 -33.90
N GLY A 33 -20.68 -5.78 -33.33
CA GLY A 33 -21.89 -5.04 -32.93
C GLY A 33 -22.59 -5.56 -31.67
N LYS A 34 -22.04 -6.58 -31.00
CA LYS A 34 -22.63 -7.11 -29.75
C LYS A 34 -22.21 -6.26 -28.57
N LYS A 35 -23.18 -5.93 -27.69
CA LYS A 35 -22.94 -5.28 -26.40
C LYS A 35 -22.34 -6.29 -25.41
N GLU A 36 -21.20 -5.93 -24.82
CA GLU A 36 -20.51 -6.73 -23.82
C GLU A 36 -20.46 -5.96 -22.50
N LEU A 37 -20.81 -6.61 -21.39
CA LEU A 37 -20.65 -6.08 -20.05
C LEU A 37 -19.20 -6.29 -19.59
N ARG A 38 -18.58 -5.25 -19.05
CA ARG A 38 -17.20 -5.24 -18.57
C ARG A 38 -17.08 -4.60 -17.20
N HIS A 39 -16.03 -4.99 -16.49
CA HIS A 39 -15.65 -4.42 -15.19
C HIS A 39 -14.20 -3.97 -15.22
N ARG A 40 -13.93 -2.75 -14.75
CA ARG A 40 -12.59 -2.24 -14.50
C ARG A 40 -12.40 -2.08 -13.00
N LYS A 41 -11.34 -2.67 -12.46
CA LYS A 41 -10.89 -2.45 -11.08
C LYS A 41 -9.66 -1.57 -11.10
N ILE A 42 -9.63 -0.56 -10.25
CA ILE A 42 -8.52 0.38 -10.08
C ILE A 42 -8.13 0.31 -8.62
N TYR A 43 -6.96 -0.27 -8.34
CA TYR A 43 -6.43 -0.40 -6.99
C TYR A 43 -5.72 0.91 -6.61
N LEU A 44 -6.04 1.44 -5.45
CA LEU A 44 -5.54 2.74 -4.97
C LEU A 44 -4.70 2.63 -3.69
N GLU A 45 -4.56 1.42 -3.13
CA GLU A 45 -3.85 1.19 -1.86
C GLU A 45 -2.41 1.71 -1.90
N ASP A 46 -1.59 1.19 -2.82
CA ASP A 46 -0.19 1.58 -2.97
C ASP A 46 -0.04 3.09 -3.19
N TYR A 47 -0.96 3.66 -3.97
CA TYR A 47 -0.95 5.09 -4.27
C TYR A 47 -1.24 5.92 -3.03
N ILE A 48 -2.25 5.54 -2.24
CA ILE A 48 -2.60 6.26 -1.01
C ILE A 48 -1.47 6.12 0.01
N VAL A 49 -0.91 4.93 0.19
CA VAL A 49 0.17 4.68 1.14
C VAL A 49 1.45 5.44 0.78
N GLN A 50 1.76 5.58 -0.51
CA GLN A 50 2.95 6.31 -0.94
C GLN A 50 2.85 7.82 -0.74
N ASN A 51 1.65 8.39 -0.87
CA ASN A 51 1.44 9.85 -0.83
C ASN A 51 0.91 10.34 0.53
N TYR A 52 0.45 9.45 1.40
CA TYR A 52 0.08 9.76 2.79
C TYR A 52 1.26 9.46 3.73
N PRO A 53 1.52 10.27 4.77
CA PRO A 53 0.78 11.46 5.22
C PRO A 53 1.26 12.78 4.60
N GLU A 54 2.05 12.74 3.53
CA GLU A 54 2.65 13.96 2.95
C GLU A 54 1.61 14.87 2.29
N LEU A 55 0.56 14.30 1.69
CA LEU A 55 -0.59 15.03 1.16
C LEU A 55 -1.77 14.96 2.13
N GLU A 56 -2.43 16.10 2.31
CA GLU A 56 -3.72 16.18 2.99
C GLU A 56 -4.81 15.41 2.22
N GLU A 57 -5.88 14.99 2.89
CA GLU A 57 -6.90 14.12 2.29
C GLU A 57 -7.51 14.70 0.99
N ASP A 58 -7.77 16.00 0.97
CA ASP A 58 -8.32 16.68 -0.22
C ASP A 58 -7.32 16.77 -1.37
N GLU A 59 -6.03 16.99 -1.08
CA GLU A 59 -4.97 17.01 -2.08
C GLU A 59 -4.75 15.62 -2.67
N LEU A 60 -4.78 14.58 -1.84
CA LEU A 60 -4.66 13.19 -2.26
C LEU A 60 -5.81 12.77 -3.18
N VAL A 61 -7.05 13.18 -2.87
CA VAL A 61 -8.21 12.93 -3.73
C VAL A 61 -8.01 13.58 -5.11
N GLU A 62 -7.55 14.82 -5.16
CA GLU A 62 -7.30 15.51 -6.43
C GLU A 62 -6.12 14.89 -7.21
N HIS A 63 -5.09 14.43 -6.50
CA HIS A 63 -3.96 13.73 -7.08
C HIS A 63 -4.40 12.40 -7.71
N ILE A 64 -5.27 11.62 -7.04
CA ILE A 64 -5.83 10.37 -7.58
C ILE A 64 -6.69 10.66 -8.82
N LYS A 65 -7.53 11.70 -8.79
CA LYS A 65 -8.36 12.06 -9.95
C LYS A 65 -7.52 12.40 -11.17
N SER A 66 -6.55 13.30 -11.01
CA SER A 66 -5.71 13.81 -12.10
C SER A 66 -4.75 12.75 -12.64
N ASN A 67 -4.03 12.04 -11.76
CA ASN A 67 -2.99 11.10 -12.19
C ASN A 67 -3.50 9.70 -12.43
N VAL A 68 -4.40 9.17 -11.59
CA VAL A 68 -4.85 7.77 -11.74
C VAL A 68 -5.99 7.68 -12.75
N LEU A 69 -7.02 8.51 -12.59
CA LEU A 69 -8.22 8.41 -13.44
C LEU A 69 -8.04 9.10 -14.79
N MET A 70 -7.59 10.34 -14.82
CA MET A 70 -7.49 11.09 -16.08
C MET A 70 -6.30 10.68 -16.94
N LYS A 71 -5.18 10.22 -16.35
CA LYS A 71 -4.01 9.76 -17.12
C LYS A 71 -4.15 8.32 -17.60
N HIS A 72 -4.52 7.39 -16.72
CA HIS A 72 -4.54 5.95 -17.05
C HIS A 72 -5.91 5.45 -17.51
N HIS A 73 -7.00 6.14 -17.16
CA HIS A 73 -8.38 5.70 -17.40
C HIS A 73 -9.27 6.78 -18.04
N LYS A 74 -8.68 7.67 -18.85
CA LYS A 74 -9.36 8.82 -19.48
C LYS A 74 -10.72 8.48 -20.09
N ASN A 75 -10.78 7.41 -20.87
CA ASN A 75 -12.00 7.01 -21.60
C ASN A 75 -13.14 6.60 -20.65
N LEU A 76 -12.84 6.02 -19.48
CA LEU A 76 -13.87 5.68 -18.49
C LEU A 76 -14.18 6.88 -17.61
N ALA A 77 -13.15 7.63 -17.20
CA ALA A 77 -13.25 8.77 -16.31
C ALA A 77 -14.15 9.88 -16.89
N SER A 78 -14.09 10.12 -18.20
CA SER A 78 -14.92 11.15 -18.86
C SER A 78 -16.42 10.88 -18.81
N HIS A 79 -16.84 9.63 -18.64
CA HIS A 79 -18.26 9.25 -18.57
C HIS A 79 -18.81 9.18 -17.14
N ILE A 80 -17.97 9.41 -16.13
CA ILE A 80 -18.37 9.34 -14.73
C ILE A 80 -18.56 10.77 -14.19
N PRO A 81 -19.70 11.08 -13.55
CA PRO A 81 -19.89 12.37 -12.89
C PRO A 81 -18.81 12.64 -11.84
N GLU A 82 -18.18 13.81 -11.91
CA GLU A 82 -17.04 14.17 -11.06
C GLU A 82 -17.38 14.09 -9.57
N ASN A 83 -18.57 14.56 -9.18
CA ASN A 83 -19.06 14.49 -7.81
C ASN A 83 -19.13 13.05 -7.25
N GLN A 84 -19.48 12.07 -8.08
CA GLN A 84 -19.51 10.66 -7.68
C GLN A 84 -18.08 10.14 -7.50
N THR A 85 -17.19 10.43 -8.45
CA THR A 85 -15.78 10.03 -8.38
C THR A 85 -15.12 10.57 -7.11
N THR A 86 -15.24 11.86 -6.84
CA THR A 86 -14.69 12.50 -5.63
C THR A 86 -15.23 11.85 -4.36
N LYS A 87 -16.54 11.61 -4.28
CA LYS A 87 -17.17 10.97 -3.12
C LYS A 87 -16.66 9.53 -2.89
N MET A 88 -16.44 8.78 -3.96
CA MET A 88 -15.96 7.40 -3.88
C MET A 88 -14.47 7.34 -3.50
N ILE A 89 -13.64 8.19 -4.08
CA ILE A 89 -12.22 8.28 -3.74
C ILE A 89 -12.06 8.76 -2.30
N ARG A 90 -12.76 9.81 -1.88
CA ARG A 90 -12.69 10.29 -0.50
C ARG A 90 -13.05 9.18 0.49
N LYS A 91 -14.11 8.41 0.25
CA LYS A 91 -14.45 7.25 1.08
C LYS A 91 -13.33 6.19 1.16
N LEU A 92 -12.60 5.97 0.07
CA LEU A 92 -11.47 5.05 0.04
C LEU A 92 -10.30 5.61 0.83
N VAL A 93 -9.93 6.88 0.58
CA VAL A 93 -8.91 7.62 1.32
C VAL A 93 -9.22 7.60 2.81
N ASP A 94 -10.38 8.10 3.23
CA ASP A 94 -10.84 8.06 4.63
C ASP A 94 -10.72 6.68 5.26
N PHE A 95 -11.15 5.64 4.55
CA PHE A 95 -11.12 4.27 5.09
C PHE A 95 -9.68 3.80 5.30
N THR A 96 -8.80 4.10 4.34
CA THR A 96 -7.38 3.79 4.45
C THR A 96 -6.69 4.64 5.53
N THR A 97 -6.79 5.97 5.49
CA THR A 97 -6.22 6.90 6.49
C THR A 97 -6.67 6.60 7.91
N LYS A 98 -7.97 6.33 8.13
CA LYS A 98 -8.49 5.97 9.46
C LYS A 98 -8.11 4.57 9.92
N SER A 99 -7.79 3.67 8.99
CA SER A 99 -7.19 2.37 9.33
C SER A 99 -5.73 2.51 9.77
N PHE A 100 -5.05 3.61 9.41
CA PHE A 100 -3.68 3.94 9.85
C PHE A 100 -3.61 4.65 11.21
N LEU A 101 -4.72 5.13 11.77
CA LEU A 101 -4.73 5.78 13.10
C LEU A 101 -4.69 4.74 14.24
N PRO A 102 -3.91 4.99 15.31
CA PRO A 102 -3.96 4.21 16.56
C PRO A 102 -5.40 4.13 17.10
N PRO A 103 -5.78 3.02 17.76
CA PRO A 103 -7.15 2.79 18.21
C PRO A 103 -7.70 3.88 19.14
N ASP A 104 -6.84 4.65 19.80
CA ASP A 104 -7.21 5.67 20.78
C ASP A 104 -7.82 6.95 20.19
N ASN A 105 -7.69 7.19 18.88
CA ASN A 105 -8.19 8.42 18.22
C ASN A 105 -9.34 8.19 17.20
N ARG A 106 -9.97 7.02 17.17
CA ARG A 106 -11.19 6.84 16.35
C ARG A 106 -12.39 7.51 17.02
N PRO A 107 -13.16 8.36 16.30
CA PRO A 107 -14.45 8.81 16.82
C PRO A 107 -15.35 7.59 16.99
N GLN A 108 -15.65 7.26 18.25
CA GLN A 108 -16.53 6.15 18.57
C GLN A 108 -17.95 6.49 18.09
N SER A 109 -18.39 5.80 17.05
CA SER A 109 -19.82 5.72 16.74
C SER A 109 -20.50 5.07 17.94
N ILE A 110 -21.38 5.83 18.58
CA ILE A 110 -22.20 5.44 19.73
C ILE A 110 -22.88 4.09 19.46
N GLN A 111 -22.45 3.05 20.17
CA GLN A 111 -23.26 1.88 20.46
C GLN A 111 -23.33 1.73 21.98
N ASN A 112 -24.48 2.16 22.52
CA ASN A 112 -24.91 1.85 23.87
C ASN A 112 -25.10 0.33 24.01
N GLN A 113 -24.37 -0.30 24.93
CA GLN A 113 -24.93 -1.15 26.01
C GLN A 113 -23.82 -1.63 26.96
N SER A 114 -24.24 -1.81 28.22
CA SER A 114 -23.48 -1.68 29.46
C SER A 114 -23.05 -3.02 30.05
N LYS A 115 -21.89 -3.08 30.75
CA LYS A 115 -21.66 -3.55 32.16
C LYS A 115 -20.19 -3.99 32.45
N PRO A 116 -19.74 -4.03 33.73
CA PRO A 116 -18.53 -3.33 34.21
C PRO A 116 -17.27 -4.19 34.49
N SER A 117 -16.16 -3.49 34.76
CA SER A 117 -14.77 -3.88 35.07
C SER A 117 -14.56 -4.86 36.24
N PRO A 118 -13.30 -5.35 36.45
CA PRO A 118 -12.40 -4.59 37.34
C PRO A 118 -10.92 -4.48 36.87
N ASN A 119 -10.44 -3.24 37.02
CA ASN A 119 -9.10 -2.70 37.30
C ASN A 119 -7.95 -3.65 37.71
N THR A 120 -6.72 -3.41 37.21
CA THR A 120 -5.48 -3.35 38.03
C THR A 120 -4.31 -2.62 37.31
N ASN A 121 -4.06 -1.39 37.75
CA ASN A 121 -2.78 -0.73 38.12
C ASN A 121 -1.41 -1.12 37.47
N ASN A 122 -0.75 -0.07 36.96
CA ASN A 122 0.66 0.39 37.13
C ASN A 122 1.84 -0.60 36.97
N THR A 123 2.87 -0.20 36.19
CA THR A 123 4.28 -0.14 36.65
C THR A 123 5.12 0.74 35.73
N THR A 124 5.56 1.89 36.27
CA THR A 124 6.67 2.70 35.81
C THR A 124 7.96 1.91 35.95
N SER A 125 8.71 1.70 34.86
CA SER A 125 10.11 1.28 34.93
C SER A 125 11.00 2.35 34.32
N LYS A 126 11.70 3.07 35.20
CA LYS A 126 12.83 3.94 34.88
C LYS A 126 14.05 3.04 34.66
N TYR A 127 14.69 3.15 33.50
CA TYR A 127 16.10 2.83 33.36
C TYR A 127 16.83 4.08 32.85
N HIS A 128 17.55 4.70 33.78
CA HIS A 128 18.77 5.49 33.53
C HIS A 128 19.87 4.48 33.22
N HIS A 129 20.69 4.67 32.19
CA HIS A 129 22.13 4.33 32.17
C HIS A 129 22.86 5.38 31.31
N GLN A 130 23.87 6.00 31.90
CA GLN A 130 24.79 6.99 31.34
C GLN A 130 25.96 6.29 30.66
N GLY A 131 26.49 6.93 29.60
CA GLY A 131 27.90 6.90 29.17
C GLY A 131 28.39 5.61 28.51
N ASP A 132 28.88 5.71 27.28
CA ASP A 132 30.33 5.68 27.01
C ASP A 132 30.59 6.03 25.53
N ASP A 133 31.47 7.01 25.34
CA ASP A 133 31.99 7.51 24.07
C ASP A 133 33.02 6.51 23.51
N ASP A 134 32.66 5.77 22.46
CA ASP A 134 33.65 5.06 21.64
C ASP A 134 33.57 5.55 20.19
N ASN A 135 34.55 6.36 19.83
CA ASN A 135 34.94 6.72 18.47
C ASN A 135 35.39 5.45 17.74
N PHE A 136 34.69 5.03 16.69
CA PHE A 136 35.18 4.00 15.77
C PHE A 136 34.98 4.47 14.33
N ASP A 137 36.06 4.33 13.57
CA ASP A 137 36.38 5.01 12.32
C ASP A 137 35.35 4.84 11.20
N GLU A 138 35.19 5.92 10.44
CA GLU A 138 34.47 5.99 9.16
C GLU A 138 35.14 5.10 8.12
N ASP A 139 34.50 3.98 7.78
CA ASP A 139 34.61 3.37 6.46
C ASP A 139 33.22 3.37 5.80
N GLU A 140 33.15 4.09 4.69
CA GLU A 140 31.99 4.35 3.85
C GLU A 140 31.37 3.10 3.20
N GLU A 141 30.06 3.22 3.00
CA GLU A 141 29.19 2.53 2.03
C GLU A 141 28.54 1.18 2.41
N ASP A 142 27.20 1.26 2.40
CA ASP A 142 26.21 0.18 2.26
C ASP A 142 25.64 -0.41 3.57
N SER A 143 24.78 0.34 4.28
CA SER A 143 23.60 -0.23 5.01
C SER A 143 22.80 0.80 5.85
N GLU A 144 22.30 1.88 5.25
CA GLU A 144 21.40 2.81 5.96
C GLU A 144 20.05 2.20 6.43
N THR A 145 19.81 0.92 6.10
CA THR A 145 18.62 0.16 6.54
C THR A 145 18.89 -0.85 7.67
N GLN A 146 20.15 -1.13 8.08
CA GLN A 146 20.43 -2.19 9.05
C GLN A 146 20.61 -1.73 10.51
N GLN A 147 20.78 -0.44 10.79
CA GLN A 147 21.03 0.05 12.17
C GLN A 147 19.88 0.82 12.82
N LYS A 148 18.67 0.82 12.24
CA LYS A 148 17.49 1.29 12.99
C LYS A 148 16.86 0.09 13.70
N ASP A 149 16.84 0.13 15.02
CA ASP A 149 16.07 -0.79 15.86
C ASP A 149 14.60 -0.74 15.38
N LEU A 150 14.23 -1.72 14.56
CA LEU A 150 12.92 -1.78 13.91
C LEU A 150 11.79 -1.82 14.95
N ASN A 151 12.08 -2.29 16.17
CA ASN A 151 11.10 -2.34 17.25
C ASN A 151 10.79 -0.95 17.84
N LYS A 152 11.63 0.06 17.57
CA LYS A 152 11.44 1.45 18.00
C LYS A 152 10.87 2.35 16.91
N LEU A 153 10.66 1.82 15.71
CA LEU A 153 10.08 2.58 14.61
C LEU A 153 8.57 2.71 14.80
N ASP A 154 8.05 3.88 14.43
CA ASP A 154 6.61 4.07 14.29
C ASP A 154 6.07 3.21 13.15
N ASP A 155 4.80 2.81 13.22
CA ASP A 155 4.15 1.91 12.27
C ASP A 155 4.18 2.45 10.83
N VAL A 156 4.22 3.78 10.68
CA VAL A 156 4.35 4.45 9.38
C VAL A 156 5.75 4.22 8.80
N THR A 157 6.78 4.42 9.61
CA THR A 157 8.17 4.18 9.21
C THR A 157 8.44 2.70 8.96
N LEU A 158 7.87 1.80 9.78
CA LEU A 158 8.03 0.36 9.64
C LEU A 158 7.48 -0.15 8.31
N ARG A 159 6.31 0.36 7.89
CA ARG A 159 5.70 -0.01 6.61
C ARG A 159 6.43 0.58 5.41
N ARG A 160 7.04 1.76 5.53
CA ARG A 160 7.92 2.32 4.48
C ARG A 160 9.16 1.47 4.31
N VAL A 161 9.84 1.13 5.40
CA VAL A 161 10.99 0.20 5.38
C VAL A 161 10.58 -1.14 4.78
N LYS A 162 9.40 -1.67 5.13
CA LYS A 162 8.87 -2.89 4.51
C LYS A 162 8.62 -2.73 3.00
N ALA A 163 8.01 -1.63 2.57
CA ALA A 163 7.75 -1.38 1.14
C ALA A 163 9.04 -1.20 0.34
N GLU A 164 10.08 -0.65 0.97
CA GLU A 164 11.42 -0.53 0.41
C GLU A 164 12.11 -1.90 0.31
N MET A 165 11.99 -2.74 1.36
CA MET A 165 12.45 -4.12 1.32
C MET A 165 11.73 -4.94 0.24
N ASP A 166 10.40 -4.77 0.11
CA ASP A 166 9.58 -5.46 -0.91
C ASP A 166 10.03 -5.09 -2.35
N LYS A 167 10.54 -3.87 -2.58
CA LYS A 167 11.14 -3.49 -3.88
C LYS A 167 12.49 -4.15 -4.15
N LYS A 168 13.31 -4.36 -3.12
CA LYS A 168 14.60 -5.07 -3.24
C LYS A 168 14.39 -6.58 -3.38
N PHE A 169 13.25 -7.08 -2.90
CA PHE A 169 12.88 -8.49 -2.91
C PHE A 169 12.26 -8.90 -4.27
N ASN A 170 13.09 -8.98 -5.31
CA ASN A 170 12.72 -9.49 -6.63
C ASN A 170 12.58 -11.03 -6.62
N VAL A 171 11.54 -11.55 -5.97
CA VAL A 171 11.18 -12.97 -6.11
C VAL A 171 10.50 -13.14 -7.46
N ILE A 172 11.18 -13.85 -8.36
CA ILE A 172 10.60 -14.30 -9.61
C ILE A 172 9.49 -15.30 -9.24
N ARG A 173 8.26 -15.11 -9.75
CA ARG A 173 7.10 -15.96 -9.41
C ARG A 173 6.83 -16.98 -10.51
N PRO A 174 6.09 -18.07 -10.22
CA PRO A 174 5.58 -18.98 -11.24
C PRO A 174 4.87 -18.23 -12.38
N GLY A 175 5.48 -18.21 -13.55
CA GLY A 175 4.97 -17.55 -14.76
C GLY A 175 5.63 -16.21 -15.12
N ASP A 176 6.51 -15.66 -14.27
CA ASP A 176 7.36 -14.52 -14.61
C ASP A 176 8.58 -14.99 -15.43
N GLU A 177 9.11 -14.12 -16.30
CA GLU A 177 10.24 -14.43 -17.19
C GLU A 177 11.51 -14.73 -16.35
N GLY A 178 12.09 -15.92 -16.53
CA GLY A 178 13.24 -16.40 -15.75
C GLY A 178 12.88 -17.21 -14.49
N TYR A 179 11.60 -17.52 -14.25
CA TYR A 179 11.21 -18.42 -13.16
C TYR A 179 11.48 -19.88 -13.56
N GLU A 180 12.28 -20.57 -12.73
CA GLU A 180 12.56 -21.99 -12.88
C GLU A 180 12.10 -22.74 -11.62
N TYR A 181 11.34 -23.81 -11.81
CA TYR A 181 10.75 -24.58 -10.70
C TYR A 181 11.82 -25.30 -9.88
N ASP A 182 12.86 -25.83 -10.54
CA ASP A 182 13.92 -26.61 -9.93
C ASP A 182 15.28 -26.00 -10.31
N LYS A 183 15.56 -24.80 -9.80
CA LYS A 183 16.86 -24.16 -10.00
C LYS A 183 17.94 -24.97 -9.26
N GLU A 184 18.68 -25.79 -9.98
CA GLU A 184 19.85 -26.49 -9.46
C GLU A 184 20.96 -25.47 -9.17
N VAL A 185 21.31 -25.30 -7.90
CA VAL A 185 22.44 -24.46 -7.48
C VAL A 185 23.65 -25.36 -7.29
N ASP A 186 24.69 -25.13 -8.07
CA ASP A 186 25.98 -25.79 -7.88
C ASP A 186 26.73 -25.16 -6.70
N PHE A 187 26.77 -25.88 -5.59
CA PHE A 187 27.40 -25.44 -4.35
C PHE A 187 28.94 -25.53 -4.39
N GLU A 188 29.55 -26.14 -5.42
CA GLU A 188 31.00 -26.23 -5.53
C GLU A 188 31.64 -24.87 -5.86
N ASN A 189 30.89 -23.98 -6.52
CA ASN A 189 31.35 -22.67 -6.98
C ASN A 189 30.90 -21.50 -6.09
N VAL A 190 30.18 -21.77 -4.99
CA VAL A 190 29.75 -20.73 -4.04
C VAL A 190 30.85 -20.49 -3.00
N PRO A 191 31.21 -19.23 -2.66
CA PRO A 191 32.17 -18.95 -1.61
C PRO A 191 31.73 -19.61 -0.30
N LYS A 192 32.55 -20.52 0.24
CA LYS A 192 32.28 -21.18 1.51
C LYS A 192 32.41 -20.14 2.63
N GLN A 193 31.28 -19.62 3.09
CA GLN A 193 31.26 -18.83 4.32
C GLN A 193 31.48 -19.78 5.50
N GLN A 194 32.53 -19.54 6.29
CA GLN A 194 32.74 -20.27 7.53
C GLN A 194 31.65 -19.86 8.52
N SER A 195 30.86 -20.83 8.96
CA SER A 195 29.87 -20.63 10.01
C SER A 195 30.59 -20.50 11.35
N SER A 196 30.40 -19.38 12.05
CA SER A 196 30.97 -19.11 13.37
C SER A 196 30.16 -19.70 14.52
N TRP A 197 29.28 -20.66 14.25
CA TRP A 197 28.31 -21.19 15.21
C TRP A 197 28.81 -22.41 16.00
N ASP A 198 30.01 -22.91 15.68
CA ASP A 198 30.56 -24.16 16.25
C ASP A 198 31.94 -23.94 16.91
N ASP A 199 32.08 -22.82 17.64
CA ASP A 199 33.17 -22.57 18.60
C ASP A 199 32.65 -22.58 20.05
#